data_AF-A0AAJ3KGZ9-F1
#
_entry.id   AF-A0AAJ3KGZ9-F1
#
_cell.length_a   1.000
_cell.length_b   1.000
_cell.length_c   1.000
_cell.angle_alpha   90.00
_cell.angle_beta   90.00
_cell.angle_gamma   90.00
#
_symmetry.space_group_name_H-M   'P 1'
#
loop_
_entity.id
_entity.type
_entity.pdbx_description
1 polymer ?
#
loop_
_entity_poly.entity_id
_entity_poly.type
_entity_poly.pdbx_seq_one_letter_code
_entity_poly.pdbx_strand_id
1 'polypeptide(L)' 'MVSLDDAVLARFEKGGSRYEILVDPELVDKWKEDPSSVELNDLMATDEVWSDVRAGD' A
#
# COMPACT_ATOMS: atom_id res chain seq x y z
N MET A 1 -10.52 -4.40 2.87
CA MET A 1 -9.93 -4.21 1.52
C MET A 1 -10.56 -2.98 0.88
N VAL A 2 -9.75 -1.98 0.56
CA VAL A 2 -10.18 -0.71 -0.08
C VAL A 2 -10.38 -0.89 -1.59
N SER A 3 -11.23 -0.06 -2.21
CA SER A 3 -11.39 -0.04 -3.66
C SER A 3 -10.13 0.52 -4.34
N LEU A 4 -9.87 0.13 -5.60
CA LEU A 4 -8.75 0.67 -6.38
C LEU A 4 -8.87 2.18 -6.62
N ASP A 5 -10.10 2.70 -6.74
CA ASP A 5 -10.35 4.12 -7.00
C ASP A 5 -10.05 5.00 -5.78
N ASP A 6 -10.18 4.44 -4.57
CA ASP A 6 -9.96 5.15 -3.30
C ASP A 6 -8.54 4.90 -2.72
N ALA A 7 -7.81 3.92 -3.26
CA ALA A 7 -6.50 3.54 -2.76
C ALA A 7 -5.41 4.58 -3.10
N VAL A 8 -4.47 4.75 -2.17
CA VAL A 8 -3.30 5.63 -2.34
C VAL A 8 -2.01 4.84 -2.48
N LEU A 9 -1.04 5.41 -3.18
CA LEU A 9 0.27 4.81 -3.40
C LEU A 9 1.16 4.94 -2.15
N ALA A 10 1.59 3.83 -1.58
CA ALA A 10 2.73 3.80 -0.67
C ALA A 10 3.99 3.33 -1.42
N ARG A 11 5.10 4.06 -1.24
CA ARG A 11 6.36 3.81 -1.95
C ARG A 11 7.52 3.66 -0.98
N PHE A 12 8.38 2.68 -1.27
CA PHE A 12 9.66 2.49 -0.60
C PHE A 12 10.79 2.33 -1.64
N GLU A 13 11.92 3.00 -1.43
CA GLU A 13 13.09 2.92 -2.31
C GLU A 13 14.32 2.49 -1.52
N LYS A 14 14.99 1.42 -1.97
CA LYS A 14 16.19 0.88 -1.32
C LYS A 14 17.06 0.14 -2.33
N GLY A 15 18.38 0.37 -2.28
CA GLY A 15 19.35 -0.36 -3.10
C GLY A 15 19.19 -0.14 -4.61
N GLY A 16 18.60 0.99 -5.03
CA GLY A 16 18.31 1.28 -6.44
C GLY A 16 16.99 0.69 -6.95
N SER A 17 16.27 -0.06 -6.11
CA SER A 17 14.95 -0.60 -6.43
C SER A 17 13.84 0.22 -5.79
N ARG A 18 12.70 0.30 -6.50
CA ARG A 18 11.45 0.89 -6.02
C ARG A 18 10.43 -0.22 -5.77
N TYR A 19 9.65 -0.05 -4.70
CA TYR A 19 8.58 -0.94 -4.29
C TYR A 19 7.33 -0.10 -4.02
N GLU A 20 6.22 -0.49 -4.62
CA GLU A 20 4.95 0.22 -4.58
C GLU A 20 3.84 -0.73 -4.18
N ILE A 21 2.92 -0.24 -3.35
CA ILE A 21 1.66 -0.93 -3.00
C ILE A 21 0.52 0.09 -2.97
N LEU A 22 -0.70 -0.40 -3.13
CA LEU A 22 -1.92 0.37 -3.00
C LEU A 22 -2.55 0.11 -1.64
N VAL A 23 -2.76 1.17 -0.86
CA VAL A 23 -3.25 1.07 0.53
C VAL A 23 -4.44 2.00 0.78
N ASP A 24 -5.24 1.65 1.78
CA ASP A 24 -6.31 2.47 2.31
C ASP A 24 -5.72 3.70 3.04
N PRO A 25 -6.06 4.94 2.63
CA PRO A 25 -5.52 6.15 3.22
C PRO A 25 -5.97 6.38 4.68
N GLU A 26 -7.10 5.83 5.11
CA GLU A 26 -7.59 5.96 6.49
C GLU A 26 -6.94 4.93 7.42
N LEU A 27 -6.68 3.73 6.91
CA LEU A 27 -6.08 2.66 7.71
C LEU A 27 -4.55 2.78 7.81
N VAL A 28 -3.89 3.35 6.80
CA VAL A 28 -2.41 3.45 6.79
C VAL A 28 -1.88 4.29 7.95
N ASP A 29 -2.62 5.33 8.37
CA ASP A 29 -2.18 6.17 9.48
C ASP A 29 -2.32 5.45 10.83
N LYS A 30 -3.39 4.67 11.03
CA LYS A 30 -3.55 3.80 12.21
C LYS A 30 -2.45 2.72 12.26
N TRP A 31 -2.16 2.11 11.11
CA TRP A 31 -1.10 1.11 11.00
C TRP A 31 0.29 1.67 11.32
N LYS A 32 0.58 2.92 10.94
CA LYS A 32 1.85 3.59 11.28
C LYS A 32 2.00 3.83 12.79
N GLU A 33 0.90 4.09 13.49
CA GLU A 33 0.89 4.28 14.95
C GLU A 33 1.02 2.95 15.69
N ASP A 34 0.21 1.95 15.30
CA ASP A 34 0.23 0.60 15.81
C ASP A 34 -0.01 -0.42 14.69
N PRO A 35 1.04 -1.10 14.19
CA PRO A 35 0.91 -2.07 13.12
C PRO A 35 0.02 -3.27 13.45
N SER A 36 -0.24 -3.55 14.74
CA SER A 36 -1.12 -4.63 15.17
C SER A 36 -2.60 -4.25 15.21
N SER A 37 -2.92 -2.96 15.06
CA SER A 37 -4.29 -2.44 15.10
C SER A 37 -5.06 -2.60 13.79
N VAL A 38 -4.37 -2.94 12.70
CA VAL A 38 -4.94 -3.05 11.35
C VAL A 38 -4.50 -4.37 10.72
N GLU A 39 -5.48 -5.14 10.22
CA GLU A 39 -5.21 -6.33 9.43
C GLU A 39 -4.68 -5.95 8.04
N LEU A 40 -3.62 -6.64 7.59
CA LEU A 40 -2.95 -6.29 6.34
C LEU A 40 -3.88 -6.40 5.12
N ASN A 41 -4.76 -7.41 5.11
CA ASN A 41 -5.78 -7.62 4.07
C ASN A 41 -6.81 -6.49 4.01
N ASP A 42 -7.01 -5.77 5.12
CA ASP A 42 -7.90 -4.62 5.13
C ASP A 42 -7.20 -3.35 4.64
N LEU A 43 -5.91 -3.23 4.96
CA LEU A 43 -5.05 -2.13 4.54
C LEU A 43 -4.78 -2.11 3.03
N MET A 44 -4.54 -3.26 2.41
CA MET A 44 -4.13 -3.33 1.00
C MET A 44 -5.33 -3.39 0.05
N ALA A 45 -5.21 -2.73 -1.11
CA ALA A 45 -6.22 -2.80 -2.17
C ALA A 45 -6.11 -4.08 -3.00
N THR A 46 -4.89 -4.62 -3.12
CA THR A 46 -4.57 -5.90 -3.76
C THR A 46 -3.37 -6.53 -3.06
N ASP A 47 -3.09 -7.81 -3.32
CA ASP A 47 -1.94 -8.54 -2.76
C ASP A 47 -0.65 -8.38 -3.59
N GLU A 48 -0.59 -7.39 -4.49
CA GLU A 48 0.51 -7.20 -5.42
C GLU A 48 1.51 -6.12 -4.96
N VAL A 49 2.75 -6.23 -5.43
CA VAL A 49 3.83 -5.28 -5.19
C VAL A 49 4.45 -4.91 -6.53
N TRP A 50 4.58 -3.63 -6.80
CA TRP A 50 4.99 -3.11 -8.10
C TRP A 50 6.33 -2.36 -8.06
N SER A 51 6.97 -2.28 -9.22
CA SER A 51 8.04 -1.32 -9.51
C SER A 51 7.46 0.06 -9.83
N ASP A 52 6.32 0.11 -10.54
CA ASP A 52 5.55 1.30 -10.90
C ASP A 52 4.06 0.92 -11.16
N VAL A 53 3.19 1.18 -10.17
CA VAL A 53 1.74 0.91 -10.23
C VAL A 53 1.09 1.61 -11.43
N ARG A 54 1.57 2.80 -11.81
CA ARG A 54 0.94 3.59 -12.88
C ARG A 54 1.31 3.08 -14.26
N ALA A 55 2.44 2.39 -14.38
CA ALA A 55 2.82 1.71 -15.61
C ALA A 55 2.02 0.41 -15.82
N GLY A 56 1.39 -0.12 -14.76
CA GLY A 56 0.65 -1.39 -14.79
C GLY A 56 1.55 -2.61 -14.95
N ASP A 57 2.81 -2.50 -14.50
CA ASP A 57 3.85 -3.54 -14.57
C ASP A 57 3.55 -4.75 -13.68
#